data_AF-A0A7S0NG33-F1
#
_entry.id   AF-A0A7S0NG33-F1
#
_cell.length_a   1.000
_cell.length_b   1.000
_cell.length_c   1.000
_cell.angle_alpha   90.00
_cell.angle_beta   90.00
_cell.angle_gamma   90.00
#
_symmetry.space_group_name_H-M   'P 1'
#
loop_
_entity.id
_entity.type
_entity.pdbx_description
1 polymer ?
#
loop_
_entity_poly.entity_id
_entity_poly.type
_entity_poly.pdbx_seq_one_letter_code
_entity_poly.pdbx_strand_id
1 'polypeptide(L)'
;KRELLSFAQEQDCELSTVALAHVYFEKLVLRNVVNKINRKLMAAVSLVLAAKWNEPKVTATIFQMVEKHYAIPRAVIFRSEFSVYVELSFRLQLLPSEVYPHFVRLLQALERTPHEYLGEAQYQAYYAE
;
A
#
# COMPACT_ATOMS: atom_id res chain seq x y z
N LYS A 1 -8.34 -6.42 -1.26
CA LYS A 1 -8.08 -5.81 -2.59
C LYS A 1 -9.13 -4.75 -2.92
N ARG A 2 -10.43 -5.07 -3.04
CA ARG A 2 -11.49 -4.05 -3.29
C ARG A 2 -11.63 -2.97 -2.22
N GLU A 3 -11.51 -3.34 -0.94
CA GLU A 3 -11.63 -2.37 0.17
C GLU A 3 -10.53 -1.29 0.14
N LEU A 4 -9.26 -1.69 0.01
CA LEU A 4 -8.13 -0.76 -0.11
C LEU A 4 -8.24 0.21 -1.31
N LEU A 5 -8.88 -0.23 -2.39
CA LEU A 5 -9.08 0.56 -3.61
C LEU A 5 -10.11 1.68 -3.44
N SER A 6 -11.27 1.37 -2.86
CA SER A 6 -12.29 2.39 -2.57
C SER A 6 -11.74 3.47 -1.63
N PHE A 7 -10.87 3.09 -0.68
CA PHE A 7 -10.28 4.04 0.26
C PHE A 7 -9.18 4.91 -0.33
N ALA A 8 -8.40 4.39 -1.27
CA ALA A 8 -7.38 5.19 -1.95
C ALA A 8 -8.01 6.30 -2.79
N GLN A 9 -9.16 6.00 -3.43
CA GLN A 9 -9.91 7.00 -4.19
C GLN A 9 -10.54 8.09 -3.30
N GLU A 10 -10.98 7.75 -2.09
CA GLU A 10 -11.58 8.73 -1.16
C GLU A 10 -10.57 9.73 -0.57
N GLN A 11 -9.28 9.39 -0.55
CA GLN A 11 -8.24 10.16 0.13
C GLN A 11 -7.12 10.64 -0.80
N ASP A 12 -7.36 10.58 -2.12
CA ASP A 12 -6.40 10.97 -3.17
C ASP A 12 -5.03 10.28 -3.02
N CYS A 13 -5.03 9.03 -2.53
CA CYS A 13 -3.81 8.25 -2.34
C CYS A 13 -3.44 7.56 -3.66
N GLU A 14 -2.17 7.60 -4.02
CA GLU A 14 -1.70 6.98 -5.25
C GLU A 14 -1.91 5.46 -5.25
N LEU A 15 -2.23 4.91 -6.42
CA LEU A 15 -2.35 3.47 -6.61
C LEU A 15 -1.03 2.73 -6.36
N SER A 16 0.10 3.41 -6.58
CA SER A 16 1.46 2.95 -6.27
C SER A 16 1.60 2.63 -4.77
N THR A 17 1.12 3.50 -3.88
CA THR A 17 1.12 3.31 -2.43
C THR A 17 0.34 2.06 -2.03
N VAL A 18 -0.85 1.86 -2.61
CA VAL A 18 -1.66 0.66 -2.36
C VAL A 18 -0.98 -0.61 -2.89
N ALA A 19 -0.34 -0.53 -4.05
CA ALA A 19 0.41 -1.64 -4.63
C ALA A 19 1.60 -2.03 -3.73
N LEU A 20 2.37 -1.06 -3.23
CA LEU A 20 3.45 -1.28 -2.27
C LEU A 20 2.95 -1.94 -0.98
N ALA A 21 1.84 -1.45 -0.42
CA ALA A 21 1.24 -2.01 0.78
C ALA A 21 0.84 -3.49 0.59
N HIS A 22 0.33 -3.85 -0.59
CA HIS A 22 0.03 -5.23 -0.94
C HIS A 22 1.27 -6.11 -0.96
N VAL A 23 2.36 -5.66 -1.59
CA VAL A 23 3.61 -6.41 -1.64
C VAL A 23 4.21 -6.57 -0.25
N TYR A 24 4.20 -5.53 0.59
CA TYR A 24 4.66 -5.65 1.99
C TYR A 24 3.84 -6.67 2.77
N PHE A 25 2.52 -6.61 2.68
CA PHE A 25 1.66 -7.57 3.35
C PHE A 25 1.93 -9.00 2.87
N GLU A 26 2.07 -9.23 1.57
CA GLU A 26 2.41 -10.55 1.02
C GLU A 26 3.77 -11.04 1.51
N LYS A 27 4.78 -10.16 1.59
CA LYS A 27 6.10 -10.52 2.18
C LYS A 27 5.97 -10.94 3.65
N LEU A 28 5.11 -10.30 4.43
CA LEU A 28 4.84 -10.69 5.83
C LEU A 28 4.11 -12.04 5.91
N VAL A 29 3.17 -12.30 5.00
CA VAL A 29 2.47 -13.59 4.91
C VAL A 29 3.45 -14.71 4.57
N LEU A 30 4.33 -14.51 3.59
CA LEU A 30 5.35 -15.49 3.19
C LEU A 30 6.36 -15.79 4.31
N ARG A 31 6.57 -14.84 5.23
CA ARG A 31 7.41 -15.03 6.43
C ARG A 31 6.67 -15.65 7.62
N ASN A 32 5.40 -16.05 7.46
CA ASN A 32 4.55 -16.58 8.53
C ASN A 32 4.39 -15.65 9.74
N VAL A 33 4.51 -14.32 9.54
CA VAL A 33 4.27 -13.31 10.59
C VAL A 33 2.76 -13.04 10.75
N VAL A 34 1.98 -13.30 9.68
CA VAL A 34 0.55 -12.97 9.62
C VAL A 34 -0.32 -14.14 10.10
N ASN A 35 -1.11 -13.88 11.13
CA ASN A 35 -2.07 -14.78 11.76
C ASN A 35 -3.50 -14.22 11.64
N LYS A 36 -4.50 -15.07 11.88
CA LYS A 36 -5.93 -14.69 11.80
C LYS A 36 -6.29 -13.45 12.64
N ILE A 37 -5.63 -13.29 13.79
CA ILE A 37 -5.86 -12.19 14.74
C ILE A 37 -5.16 -10.91 14.28
N ASN A 38 -3.89 -10.98 13.88
CA ASN A 38 -3.08 -9.80 13.56
C ASN A 38 -3.21 -9.34 12.10
N ARG A 39 -3.86 -10.10 11.21
CA ARG A 39 -3.95 -9.78 9.77
C ARG A 39 -4.42 -8.36 9.46
N LYS A 40 -5.36 -7.83 10.26
CA LYS A 40 -5.86 -6.45 10.12
C LYS A 40 -4.79 -5.43 10.51
N LEU A 41 -4.08 -5.69 11.62
CA LEU A 41 -2.97 -4.85 12.07
C LEU A 41 -1.80 -4.88 11.08
N MET A 42 -1.43 -6.05 10.57
CA MET A 42 -0.34 -6.17 9.60
C MET A 42 -0.68 -5.46 8.28
N ALA A 43 -1.92 -5.55 7.81
CA ALA A 43 -2.38 -4.80 6.65
C ALA A 43 -2.37 -3.27 6.89
N ALA A 44 -2.86 -2.84 8.05
CA ALA A 44 -2.83 -1.45 8.49
C ALA A 44 -1.42 -0.87 8.53
N VAL A 45 -0.49 -1.57 9.19
CA VAL A 45 0.91 -1.15 9.32
C VAL A 45 1.61 -1.15 7.96
N SER A 46 1.35 -2.16 7.11
CA SER A 46 1.89 -2.22 5.74
C SER A 46 1.46 -1.01 4.90
N LEU A 47 0.20 -0.59 5.03
CA LEU A 47 -0.32 0.59 4.33
C LEU A 47 0.33 1.89 4.84
N VAL A 48 0.48 2.02 6.17
CA VAL A 48 1.14 3.18 6.76
C VAL A 48 2.62 3.27 6.35
N LEU A 49 3.34 2.15 6.33
CA LEU A 49 4.73 2.10 5.88
C LEU A 49 4.86 2.47 4.39
N ALA A 50 3.94 1.98 3.55
CA ALA A 50 3.89 2.34 2.14
C ALA A 50 3.62 3.84 1.95
N ALA A 51 2.65 4.40 2.69
CA ALA A 51 2.33 5.82 2.64
C ALA A 51 3.50 6.68 3.13
N LYS A 52 4.19 6.28 4.19
CA LYS A 52 5.39 7.00 4.66
C LYS A 52 6.52 6.99 3.64
N TRP A 53 6.68 5.89 2.91
CA TRP A 53 7.72 5.73 1.90
C TRP A 53 7.42 6.50 0.61
N ASN A 54 6.18 6.41 0.11
CA ASN A 54 5.81 6.95 -1.19
C ASN A 54 5.20 8.36 -1.09
N GLU A 55 4.33 8.61 -0.09
CA GLU A 55 3.53 9.83 0.03
C GLU A 55 3.48 10.34 1.49
N PRO A 56 4.58 10.94 2.01
CA PRO A 56 4.66 11.37 3.41
C PRO A 56 3.57 12.40 3.78
N LYS A 57 3.05 13.15 2.80
CA LYS A 57 1.97 14.13 2.99
C LYS A 57 0.63 13.50 3.35
N VAL A 58 0.31 12.31 2.81
CA VAL A 58 -0.98 11.62 2.98
C VAL A 58 -0.98 10.71 4.21
N THR A 59 0.19 10.48 4.82
CA THR A 59 0.38 9.59 5.97
C THR A 59 -0.58 9.90 7.12
N ALA A 60 -0.77 11.18 7.49
CA ALA A 60 -1.64 11.56 8.60
C ALA A 60 -3.10 11.16 8.37
N THR A 61 -3.57 11.31 7.13
CA THR A 61 -4.90 10.94 6.66
C THR A 61 -5.08 9.42 6.63
N ILE A 62 -4.08 8.69 6.13
CA ILE A 62 -4.05 7.22 6.13
C ILE A 62 -4.20 6.68 7.56
N PHE A 63 -3.49 7.27 8.54
CA PHE A 63 -3.62 6.84 9.93
C PHE A 63 -5.05 6.99 10.48
N GLN A 64 -5.71 8.13 10.20
CA GLN A 64 -7.10 8.36 10.64
C GLN A 64 -8.06 7.36 9.98
N MET A 65 -7.87 7.10 8.69
CA MET A 65 -8.67 6.13 7.93
C MET A 65 -8.49 4.71 8.47
N VAL A 66 -7.25 4.29 8.70
CA VAL A 66 -6.93 2.97 9.23
C VAL A 66 -7.54 2.77 10.62
N GLU A 67 -7.47 3.79 11.48
CA GLU A 67 -8.09 3.75 12.80
C GLU A 67 -9.61 3.58 12.72
N LYS A 68 -10.28 4.32 11.84
CA LYS A 68 -11.74 4.22 11.61
C LYS A 68 -12.15 2.87 11.01
N HIS A 69 -11.43 2.39 10.00
CA HIS A 69 -11.83 1.22 9.22
C HIS A 69 -11.47 -0.11 9.91
N TYR A 70 -10.25 -0.22 10.43
CA TYR A 70 -9.81 -1.45 11.09
C TYR A 70 -10.16 -1.48 12.58
N ALA A 71 -10.67 -0.36 13.13
CA ALA A 71 -10.92 -0.17 14.56
C ALA A 71 -9.65 -0.42 15.41
N ILE A 72 -8.49 0.02 14.90
CA ILE A 72 -7.18 -0.17 15.53
C ILE A 72 -6.65 1.20 15.99
N PRO A 73 -6.35 1.38 17.29
CA PRO A 73 -5.82 2.65 17.78
C PRO A 73 -4.46 2.98 17.15
N ARG A 74 -4.23 4.26 16.85
CA ARG A 74 -2.94 4.74 16.29
C ARG A 74 -1.73 4.34 17.12
N ALA A 75 -1.86 4.31 18.44
CA ALA A 75 -0.79 3.88 19.35
C ALA A 75 -0.34 2.42 19.11
N VAL A 76 -1.25 1.53 18.73
CA VAL A 76 -0.93 0.12 18.44
C VAL A 76 -0.19 0.01 17.12
N ILE A 77 -0.62 0.76 16.11
CA ILE A 77 0.04 0.83 14.80
C ILE A 77 1.47 1.35 14.98
N PHE A 78 1.66 2.44 15.72
CA PHE A 78 2.98 3.02 15.97
C PHE A 78 3.93 2.06 16.70
N ARG A 79 3.43 1.32 17.71
CA ARG A 79 4.24 0.32 18.43
C ARG A 79 4.64 -0.87 17.56
N SER A 80 3.77 -1.28 16.64
CA SER A 80 4.02 -2.42 15.75
C SER A 80 4.78 -2.05 14.49
N GLU A 81 4.81 -0.77 14.11
CA GLU A 81 5.48 -0.26 12.92
C GLU A 81 6.94 -0.70 12.82
N PHE A 82 7.74 -0.46 13.87
CA PHE A 82 9.15 -0.84 13.87
C PHE A 82 9.35 -2.35 13.74
N SER A 83 8.53 -3.16 14.42
CA SER A 83 8.60 -4.61 14.33
C SER A 83 8.28 -5.10 12.92
N VAL A 84 7.25 -4.56 12.27
CA VAL A 84 6.92 -4.91 10.88
C VAL A 84 8.04 -4.48 9.93
N TYR A 85 8.67 -3.33 10.18
CA TYR A 85 9.78 -2.87 9.36
C TYR A 85 11.02 -3.79 9.48
N VAL A 86 11.30 -4.30 10.68
CA VAL A 86 12.30 -5.37 10.92
C VAL A 86 11.92 -6.64 10.17
N GLU A 87 10.65 -7.05 10.21
CA GLU A 87 10.15 -8.22 9.49
C GLU A 87 10.21 -8.06 7.96
N LEU A 88 10.29 -6.85 7.44
CA LEU A 88 10.56 -6.57 6.02
C LEU A 88 12.07 -6.52 5.73
N SER A 89 12.92 -6.83 6.70
CA SER A 89 14.38 -6.70 6.64
C SER A 89 14.82 -5.29 6.24
N PHE A 90 14.09 -4.27 6.70
CA PHE A 90 14.35 -2.86 6.36
C PHE A 90 14.32 -2.54 4.85
N ARG A 91 13.71 -3.40 4.02
CA ARG A 91 13.63 -3.22 2.56
C ARG A 91 12.24 -2.73 2.14
N LEU A 92 12.08 -1.40 2.10
CA LEU A 92 10.88 -0.74 1.56
C LEU A 92 11.03 -0.41 0.06
N GLN A 93 12.26 -0.27 -0.44
CA GLN A 93 12.46 -0.13 -1.87
C GLN A 93 12.20 -1.47 -2.57
N LEU A 94 11.09 -1.53 -3.31
CA LEU A 94 10.68 -2.70 -4.09
C LEU A 94 11.09 -2.53 -5.55
N LEU A 95 11.34 -3.65 -6.23
CA LEU A 95 11.60 -3.64 -7.67
C LEU A 95 10.30 -3.36 -8.42
N PRO A 96 10.33 -2.64 -9.56
CA PRO A 96 9.13 -2.41 -10.37
C PRO A 96 8.43 -3.70 -10.79
N SER A 97 9.19 -4.78 -11.05
CA SER A 97 8.64 -6.10 -11.37
C SER A 97 7.82 -6.73 -10.24
N GLU A 98 8.10 -6.39 -8.98
CA GLU A 98 7.33 -6.85 -7.82
C GLU A 98 6.03 -6.05 -7.66
N VAL A 99 6.05 -4.75 -8.00
CA VAL A 99 4.91 -3.84 -7.78
C VAL A 99 3.93 -3.85 -8.96
N TYR A 100 4.45 -3.92 -10.18
CA TYR A 100 3.69 -3.82 -11.42
C TYR A 100 2.51 -4.81 -11.52
N PRO A 101 2.65 -6.10 -11.15
CA PRO A 101 1.52 -7.04 -11.17
C PRO A 101 0.41 -6.68 -10.19
N HIS A 102 0.71 -5.98 -9.10
CA HIS A 102 -0.31 -5.49 -8.17
C HIS A 102 -0.96 -4.25 -8.73
N PHE A 103 -0.16 -3.33 -9.26
CA PHE A 103 -0.63 -2.11 -9.90
C PHE A 103 -1.60 -2.38 -11.06
N VAL A 104 -1.26 -3.29 -11.99
CA VAL A 104 -2.15 -3.67 -13.10
C VAL A 104 -3.46 -4.27 -12.60
N ARG A 105 -3.42 -5.12 -11.57
CA ARG A 105 -4.64 -5.70 -10.97
C ARG A 105 -5.50 -4.65 -10.27
N LEU A 106 -4.87 -3.64 -9.65
CA LEU A 106 -5.57 -2.52 -9.02
C LEU A 106 -6.25 -1.64 -10.07
N LEU A 107 -5.57 -1.35 -11.19
CA LEU A 107 -6.15 -0.63 -12.33
C LEU A 107 -7.34 -1.37 -12.95
N GLN A 108 -7.19 -2.68 -13.19
CA GLN A 108 -8.28 -3.52 -13.68
C GLN A 108 -9.49 -3.51 -12.74
N ALA A 109 -9.26 -3.55 -11.43
CA ALA A 109 -10.33 -3.49 -10.43
C ALA A 109 -10.99 -2.11 -10.32
N LEU A 110 -10.35 -1.06 -10.84
CA LEU A 110 -10.90 0.29 -10.95
C LEU A 110 -11.49 0.60 -12.33
N GLU A 111 -11.49 -0.38 -13.24
CA GLU A 111 -11.94 -0.22 -14.63
C GLU A 111 -11.26 0.95 -15.38
N ARG A 112 -10.04 1.32 -14.97
CA ARG A 112 -9.24 2.39 -15.60
C ARG A 112 -8.13 1.83 -16.46
N THR A 113 -7.82 2.53 -17.54
CA THR A 113 -6.66 2.18 -18.38
C THR A 113 -5.37 2.79 -17.82
N PRO A 114 -4.20 2.15 -17.99
CA PRO A 114 -2.91 2.73 -17.59
C PRO A 114 -2.66 4.11 -18.22
N HIS A 115 -3.16 4.32 -19.43
CA HIS A 115 -3.08 5.59 -20.14
C HIS A 115 -3.89 6.70 -19.45
N GLU A 116 -5.12 6.40 -19.05
CA GLU A 116 -5.98 7.33 -18.32
C GLU A 116 -5.43 7.65 -16.91
N TYR A 117 -4.76 6.70 -16.26
CA TYR A 117 -4.17 6.92 -14.94
C TYR A 117 -2.91 7.79 -14.97
N LEU A 118 -1.98 7.51 -15.89
CA LEU A 118 -0.71 8.26 -16.00
C LEU A 118 -0.88 9.60 -16.72
N GLY A 119 -1.90 9.72 -17.57
CA GLY A 119 -2.01 10.81 -18.54
C GLY A 119 -1.00 10.67 -19.68
N GLU A 120 -1.23 11.42 -20.77
CA GLU A 120 -0.45 11.26 -22.01
C GLU A 120 1.06 11.46 -21.82
N ALA A 121 1.46 12.49 -21.07
CA ALA A 121 2.86 12.86 -20.90
C ALA A 121 3.67 11.80 -20.14
N GLN A 122 3.14 11.25 -19.04
CA GLN A 122 3.84 10.22 -18.26
C GLN A 122 3.74 8.84 -18.92
N TYR A 123 2.63 8.55 -19.61
CA TYR A 123 2.50 7.30 -20.37
C TYR A 123 3.55 7.23 -21.48
N GLN A 124 3.74 8.31 -22.25
CA GLN A 124 4.79 8.33 -23.27
C GLN A 124 6.19 8.21 -22.67
N ALA A 125 6.48 8.89 -21.56
CA ALA A 125 7.78 8.75 -20.90
C ALA A 125 8.08 7.33 -20.39
N TYR A 126 7.06 6.56 -19.99
CA TYR A 126 7.23 5.19 -19.47
C TYR A 126 7.26 4.09 -20.54
N TYR A 127 6.60 4.29 -21.69
CA TYR A 127 6.48 3.30 -22.77
C TYR A 127 7.31 3.65 -24.01
N ALA A 128 8.13 4.71 -23.97
CA ALA A 128 9.02 5.11 -25.07
C ALA A 128 10.41 4.42 -25.03
N GLU A 129 10.66 3.53 -24.07
CA GLU A 129 11.79 2.58 -24.09
C GLU A 129 11.34 1.20 -24.59
#